data_AF-A0A8X6KHC0-F1
#
_entry.id   AF-A0A8X6KHC0-F1
#
_cell.length_a   1.000
_cell.length_b   1.000
_cell.length_c   1.000
_cell.angle_alpha   90.00
_cell.angle_beta   90.00
_cell.angle_gamma   90.00
#
_symmetry.space_group_name_H-M   'P 1'
#
loop_
_entity.id
_entity.type
_entity.pdbx_description
1 polymer ?
#
loop_
_entity_poly.entity_id
_entity_poly.type
_entity_poly.pdbx_seq_one_letter_code
_entity_poly.pdbx_strand_id
1 'polypeptide(L)'
;MWENLLQFVLDNTVLTVPTIREPILNGEGEISGNFTEKQASELAILLKSGALPAPLKIIEEKNIGPSLGEESIKAGEMAATISIIAVALFIIITYGKLGVLASVALFSNVVLILSILTLLEATLTLPGIAGIALTVGMAVDANVLIFERIREEIKSGKRVERAIEEGFKNAIKTILDSNITTLIAAGIMFIIGSGAIRGFSVTLSIGILCSMFSAITVTKLLIELCMNPKELVLC
;
A
#
# COMPACT_ATOMS: atom_id res chain seq x y z
N MET A 1 2.71 -52.36 43.46
CA MET A 1 3.42 -52.11 42.18
C MET A 1 2.98 -50.77 41.58
N TRP A 2 2.91 -49.70 42.39
CA TRP A 2 2.42 -48.38 41.96
C TRP A 2 3.15 -47.20 42.64
N GLU A 3 4.18 -47.45 43.45
CA GLU A 3 4.72 -46.42 44.36
C GLU A 3 5.69 -45.40 43.70
N ASN A 4 6.08 -45.57 42.44
CA ASN A 4 7.16 -44.78 41.80
C ASN A 4 6.81 -44.17 40.42
N LEU A 5 5.53 -43.92 40.12
CA LEU A 5 5.09 -43.33 38.85
C LEU A 5 4.76 -41.85 39.00
N LEU A 6 5.47 -40.99 38.27
CA LEU A 6 5.14 -39.56 38.16
C LEU A 6 4.35 -39.36 36.86
N GLN A 7 3.25 -38.61 36.91
CA GLN A 7 2.47 -38.30 35.71
C GLN A 7 2.71 -36.85 35.32
N PHE A 8 3.08 -36.63 34.05
CA PHE A 8 3.14 -35.30 33.47
C PHE A 8 1.81 -35.02 32.77
N VAL A 9 1.04 -34.08 33.34
CA VAL A 9 -0.29 -33.70 32.84
C VAL A 9 -0.22 -32.30 32.27
N LEU A 10 -0.79 -32.12 31.09
CA LEU A 10 -0.97 -30.83 30.44
C LEU A 10 -2.43 -30.71 29.99
N ASP A 11 -3.11 -29.62 30.37
CA ASP A 11 -4.53 -29.39 30.04
C ASP A 11 -5.43 -30.60 30.32
N ASN A 12 -5.29 -31.18 31.53
CA ASN A 12 -5.96 -32.41 31.96
C ASN A 12 -5.69 -33.67 31.11
N THR A 13 -4.69 -33.65 30.24
CA THR A 13 -4.26 -34.79 29.43
C THR A 13 -2.92 -35.32 29.93
N VAL A 14 -2.83 -36.63 30.19
CA VAL A 14 -1.58 -37.28 30.58
C VAL A 14 -0.68 -37.40 29.34
N LEU A 15 0.45 -36.69 29.34
CA LEU A 15 1.41 -36.72 28.23
C LEU A 15 2.35 -37.92 28.32
N THR A 16 2.92 -38.15 29.49
CA THR A 16 3.86 -39.25 29.72
C THR A 16 3.92 -39.64 31.20
N VAL A 17 4.24 -40.91 31.44
CA VAL A 17 4.33 -41.48 32.79
C VAL A 17 5.71 -42.16 32.94
N PRO A 18 6.79 -41.40 33.20
CA PRO A 18 8.09 -42.01 33.39
C PRO A 18 8.19 -42.61 34.79
N THR A 19 8.98 -43.67 34.90
CA THR A 19 9.33 -44.26 36.19
C THR A 19 10.47 -43.48 36.82
N ILE A 20 10.33 -43.09 38.09
CA ILE A 20 11.39 -42.39 38.83
C ILE A 20 12.52 -43.39 39.09
N ARG A 21 13.70 -43.16 38.49
CA ARG A 21 14.88 -44.03 38.65
C ARG A 21 15.81 -43.56 39.78
N GLU A 22 15.97 -42.25 39.93
CA GLU A 22 16.86 -41.63 40.92
C GLU A 22 16.22 -40.33 41.49
N PRO A 23 16.58 -39.90 42.71
CA PRO A 23 16.08 -38.64 43.28
C PRO A 23 16.56 -37.42 42.49
N ILE A 24 15.64 -36.50 42.14
CA ILE A 24 15.95 -35.25 41.43
C ILE A 24 16.45 -34.20 42.44
N LEU A 25 17.76 -34.09 42.60
CA LEU A 25 18.38 -33.16 43.57
C LEU A 25 18.86 -31.83 42.93
N ASN A 26 19.06 -31.82 41.62
CA ASN A 26 19.65 -30.69 40.90
C ASN A 26 18.62 -29.72 40.29
N GLY A 27 17.32 -29.97 40.51
CA GLY A 27 16.23 -29.18 39.93
C GLY A 27 16.02 -29.38 38.42
N GLU A 28 16.71 -30.33 37.80
CA GLU A 28 16.58 -30.71 36.39
C GLU A 28 15.79 -32.01 36.26
N GLY A 29 14.80 -32.05 35.37
CA GLY A 29 13.99 -33.23 35.08
C GLY A 29 13.89 -33.48 33.59
N GLU A 30 13.92 -34.75 33.19
CA GLU A 30 13.79 -35.17 31.80
C GLU A 30 12.40 -35.77 31.56
N ILE A 31 11.69 -35.28 30.54
CA ILE A 31 10.44 -35.87 30.07
C ILE A 31 10.79 -36.78 28.88
N SER A 32 10.89 -38.09 29.13
CA SER A 32 11.21 -39.09 28.11
C SER A 32 9.94 -39.80 27.62
N GLY A 33 9.85 -40.07 26.32
CA GLY A 33 8.71 -40.75 25.70
C GLY A 33 8.96 -40.99 24.20
N ASN A 34 7.98 -41.56 23.49
CA ASN A 34 8.08 -41.80 22.04
C ASN A 34 7.71 -40.53 21.24
N PHE A 35 8.45 -39.45 21.47
CA PHE A 35 8.24 -38.17 20.78
C PHE A 35 9.09 -38.10 19.51
N THR A 36 8.51 -37.54 18.44
CA THR A 36 9.30 -37.06 17.30
C THR A 36 10.01 -35.75 17.68
N GLU A 37 11.08 -35.38 16.97
CA GLU A 37 11.80 -34.12 17.25
C GLU A 37 10.87 -32.89 17.21
N LYS A 38 9.92 -32.87 16.27
CA LYS A 38 8.93 -31.79 16.15
C LYS A 38 8.04 -31.70 17.40
N GLN A 39 7.52 -32.83 17.87
CA GLN A 39 6.67 -32.88 19.08
C GLN A 39 7.45 -32.50 20.33
N ALA A 40 8.71 -32.95 20.46
CA ALA A 40 9.57 -32.59 21.58
C ALA A 40 9.84 -31.06 21.59
N SER A 41 10.08 -30.47 20.42
CA SER A 41 10.28 -29.03 20.29
C SER A 41 9.02 -28.22 20.61
N GLU A 42 7.85 -28.65 20.12
CA GLU A 42 6.56 -27.99 20.41
C GLU A 42 6.24 -28.05 21.91
N LEU A 43 6.43 -29.21 22.55
CA LEU A 43 6.22 -29.37 23.99
C LEU A 43 7.20 -28.50 24.80
N ALA A 44 8.47 -28.43 24.40
CA ALA A 44 9.45 -27.57 25.05
C ALA A 44 9.09 -26.08 24.95
N ILE A 45 8.58 -25.64 23.79
CA ILE A 45 8.08 -24.26 23.61
C ILE A 45 6.89 -24.01 24.54
N LEU A 46 5.93 -24.93 24.58
CA LEU A 46 4.73 -24.80 25.38
C LEU A 46 5.02 -24.72 26.88
N LEU A 47 5.93 -25.55 27.39
CA LEU A 47 6.39 -25.51 28.78
C LEU A 47 7.17 -24.22 29.10
N LYS A 48 7.94 -23.68 28.14
CA LYS A 48 8.65 -22.40 28.31
C LYS A 48 7.71 -21.20 28.31
N SER A 49 6.60 -21.24 27.57
CA SER A 49 5.61 -20.16 27.55
C SER A 49 4.74 -20.10 28.80
N GLY A 50 4.69 -21.18 29.59
CA GLY A 50 3.89 -21.27 30.81
C GLY A 50 2.38 -21.40 30.55
N ALA A 51 1.62 -21.59 31.62
CA ALA A 51 0.16 -21.72 31.55
C ALA A 51 -0.49 -20.35 31.31
N LEU A 52 -1.49 -20.30 30.42
CA LEU A 52 -2.29 -19.11 30.22
C LEU A 52 -3.12 -18.80 31.49
N PRO A 53 -3.14 -17.55 31.98
CA PRO A 53 -3.81 -17.19 33.23
C PRO A 53 -5.35 -17.24 33.14
N ALA A 54 -5.91 -17.37 31.93
CA ALA A 54 -7.34 -17.47 31.67
C ALA A 54 -7.60 -18.22 30.35
N PRO A 55 -8.77 -18.86 30.19
CA PRO A 55 -9.13 -19.51 28.93
C PRO A 55 -9.26 -18.48 27.81
N LEU A 56 -8.44 -18.63 26.77
CA LEU A 56 -8.54 -17.83 25.55
C LEU A 56 -9.69 -18.37 24.70
N LYS A 57 -10.57 -17.46 24.27
CA LYS A 57 -11.55 -17.74 23.22
C LYS A 57 -11.12 -16.98 21.98
N ILE A 58 -10.89 -17.71 20.90
CA ILE A 58 -10.63 -17.09 19.59
C ILE A 58 -11.92 -16.36 19.17
N ILE A 59 -11.87 -15.04 19.09
CA ILE A 59 -13.01 -14.20 18.71
C ILE A 59 -13.11 -14.10 17.18
N GLU A 60 -11.98 -14.05 16.50
CA GLU A 60 -11.88 -14.01 15.04
C GLU A 60 -10.51 -14.54 14.60
N GLU A 61 -10.50 -15.45 13.63
CA GLU A 61 -9.28 -15.98 13.02
C GLU A 61 -9.37 -15.80 11.52
N LYS A 62 -8.40 -15.10 10.94
CA LYS A 62 -8.34 -14.85 9.49
C LYS A 62 -7.07 -15.49 8.94
N ASN A 63 -7.17 -16.76 8.57
CA ASN A 63 -6.09 -17.48 7.89
C ASN A 63 -6.18 -17.25 6.39
N ILE A 64 -5.22 -16.49 5.85
CA ILE A 64 -5.05 -16.32 4.41
C ILE A 64 -3.95 -17.29 3.97
N GLY A 65 -4.31 -18.24 3.11
CA GLY A 65 -3.35 -19.17 2.53
C GLY A 65 -2.31 -18.44 1.67
N PRO A 66 -1.03 -18.85 1.68
CA PRO A 66 0.01 -18.20 0.87
C PRO A 66 -0.33 -18.11 -0.63
N SER A 67 -1.02 -19.11 -1.16
CA SER A 67 -1.46 -19.14 -2.57
C SER A 67 -2.46 -18.03 -2.92
N LEU A 68 -3.43 -17.76 -2.05
CA LEU A 68 -4.40 -16.67 -2.22
C LEU A 68 -3.74 -15.29 -2.17
N GLY A 69 -2.68 -15.16 -1.35
CA GLY A 69 -1.86 -13.96 -1.30
C GLY A 69 -1.10 -13.71 -2.60
N GLU A 70 -0.43 -14.73 -3.13
CA GLU A 70 0.32 -14.64 -4.39
C GLU A 70 -0.59 -14.34 -5.59
N GLU A 71 -1.74 -15.01 -5.68
CA GLU A 71 -2.72 -14.77 -6.73
C GLU A 71 -3.27 -13.34 -6.67
N SER A 72 -3.55 -12.82 -5.47
CA SER A 72 -4.00 -11.44 -5.27
C SER A 72 -2.95 -10.42 -5.69
N ILE A 73 -1.67 -10.66 -5.40
CA ILE A 73 -0.57 -9.77 -5.80
C ILE A 73 -0.45 -9.74 -7.33
N LYS A 74 -0.44 -10.91 -7.99
CA LYS A 74 -0.38 -10.99 -9.46
C LYS A 74 -1.57 -10.31 -10.13
N ALA A 75 -2.78 -10.53 -9.61
CA ALA A 75 -3.98 -9.87 -10.11
C ALA A 75 -3.89 -8.35 -9.92
N GLY A 76 -3.39 -7.89 -8.76
CA GLY A 76 -3.16 -6.48 -8.46
C GLY A 76 -2.15 -5.82 -9.40
N GLU A 77 -1.02 -6.47 -9.65
CA GLU A 77 0.01 -5.99 -10.58
C GLU A 77 -0.54 -5.87 -12.01
N MET A 78 -1.30 -6.87 -12.45
CA MET A 78 -1.94 -6.86 -13.77
C MET A 78 -2.98 -5.74 -13.86
N ALA A 79 -3.82 -5.56 -12.84
CA ALA A 79 -4.80 -4.48 -12.80
C ALA A 79 -4.16 -3.09 -12.79
N ALA A 80 -3.09 -2.89 -12.02
CA ALA A 80 -2.35 -1.63 -11.99
C ALA A 80 -1.72 -1.31 -13.35
N THR A 81 -1.11 -2.31 -13.99
CA THR A 81 -0.51 -2.17 -15.32
C THR A 81 -1.56 -1.81 -16.38
N ILE A 82 -2.69 -2.53 -16.39
CA ILE A 82 -3.80 -2.25 -17.31
C ILE A 82 -4.35 -0.84 -17.07
N SER A 83 -4.51 -0.41 -15.81
CA SER A 83 -4.97 0.94 -15.47
C SER A 83 -4.04 2.01 -16.05
N ILE A 84 -2.72 1.90 -15.83
CA ILE A 84 -1.74 2.86 -16.35
C ILE A 84 -1.80 2.94 -17.88
N ILE A 85 -1.82 1.80 -18.57
CA ILE A 85 -1.85 1.75 -20.04
C ILE A 85 -3.16 2.33 -20.57
N ALA A 86 -4.31 1.92 -20.03
CA ALA A 86 -5.62 2.38 -20.47
C ALA A 86 -5.76 3.90 -20.30
N VAL A 87 -5.31 4.42 -19.16
CA VAL A 87 -5.35 5.85 -18.86
C VAL A 87 -4.38 6.63 -19.77
N ALA A 88 -3.15 6.17 -19.96
CA ALA A 88 -2.21 6.81 -20.87
C ALA A 88 -2.76 6.88 -22.31
N LEU A 89 -3.31 5.77 -22.80
CA LEU A 89 -3.91 5.69 -24.13
C LEU A 89 -5.11 6.64 -24.27
N PHE A 90 -5.97 6.70 -23.26
CA PHE A 90 -7.12 7.61 -23.23
C PHE A 90 -6.70 9.09 -23.36
N ILE A 91 -5.68 9.52 -22.63
CA ILE A 91 -5.23 10.92 -22.68
C ILE A 91 -4.52 11.20 -23.99
N ILE A 92 -3.70 10.27 -24.51
CA ILE A 92 -3.03 10.44 -25.81
C ILE A 92 -4.05 10.62 -26.93
N ILE A 93 -5.12 9.82 -26.93
CA ILE A 93 -6.20 9.95 -27.93
C ILE A 93 -6.95 11.29 -27.79
N THR A 94 -7.20 11.73 -26.55
CA THR A 94 -8.01 12.92 -26.29
C THR A 94 -7.23 14.23 -26.50
N TYR A 95 -5.95 14.26 -26.13
CA TYR A 95 -5.12 15.48 -26.07
C TYR A 95 -3.92 15.47 -27.04
N GLY A 96 -3.76 14.41 -27.84
CA GLY A 96 -2.69 14.32 -28.84
C GLY A 96 -1.29 14.48 -28.24
N LYS A 97 -0.55 15.51 -28.68
CA LYS A 97 0.82 15.80 -28.21
C LYS A 97 0.89 16.12 -26.72
N LEU A 98 -0.09 16.86 -26.20
CA LEU A 98 -0.20 17.15 -24.76
C LEU A 98 -0.42 15.86 -23.96
N GLY A 99 -1.17 14.91 -24.52
CA GLY A 99 -1.39 13.61 -23.89
C GLY A 99 -0.14 12.74 -23.81
N VAL A 100 0.78 12.87 -24.78
CA VAL A 100 2.09 12.20 -24.71
C VAL A 100 2.92 12.76 -23.55
N LEU A 101 3.00 14.08 -23.40
CA LEU A 101 3.69 14.72 -22.27
C LEU A 101 3.05 14.34 -20.93
N ALA A 102 1.72 14.31 -20.87
CA ALA A 102 0.97 13.87 -19.69
C ALA A 102 1.28 12.41 -19.31
N SER A 103 1.46 11.54 -20.31
CA SER A 103 1.81 10.13 -20.10
C SER A 103 3.23 9.96 -19.54
N VAL A 104 4.17 10.80 -19.97
CA VAL A 104 5.52 10.84 -19.38
C VAL A 104 5.47 11.31 -17.92
N ALA A 105 4.70 12.37 -17.64
CA ALA A 105 4.46 12.83 -16.27
C ALA A 105 3.82 11.73 -15.41
N LEU A 106 2.81 11.03 -15.93
CA LEU A 106 2.14 9.91 -15.27
C LEU A 106 3.12 8.80 -14.90
N PHE A 107 3.98 8.40 -15.84
CA PHE A 107 5.01 7.39 -15.59
C PHE A 107 5.97 7.83 -14.48
N SER A 108 6.45 9.08 -14.54
CA SER A 108 7.32 9.62 -13.49
C SER A 108 6.64 9.66 -12.12
N ASN A 109 5.34 9.92 -12.07
CA ASN A 109 4.56 9.94 -10.84
C ASN A 109 4.45 8.53 -10.21
N VAL A 110 4.21 7.50 -11.02
CA VAL A 110 4.19 6.10 -10.54
C VAL A 110 5.55 5.71 -9.96
N VAL A 111 6.64 6.07 -10.63
CA VAL A 111 8.01 5.81 -10.14
C VAL A 111 8.26 6.52 -8.80
N LEU A 112 7.83 7.78 -8.66
CA LEU A 112 7.95 8.54 -7.40
C LEU A 112 7.18 7.88 -6.26
N ILE A 113 5.94 7.44 -6.50
CA ILE A 113 5.12 6.77 -5.49
C ILE A 113 5.81 5.49 -5.01
N LEU A 114 6.26 4.64 -5.93
CA LEU A 114 6.95 3.40 -5.58
C LEU A 114 8.26 3.66 -4.83
N SER A 115 9.01 4.69 -5.23
CA SER A 115 10.25 5.09 -4.57
C SER A 115 10.00 5.52 -3.12
N ILE A 116 8.98 6.33 -2.88
CA ILE A 116 8.65 6.82 -1.54
C ILE A 116 8.07 5.71 -0.66
N LEU A 117 7.23 4.83 -1.21
CA LEU A 117 6.73 3.66 -0.48
C LEU A 117 7.89 2.76 -0.02
N THR A 118 8.89 2.55 -0.88
CA THR A 118 10.07 1.75 -0.57
C THR A 118 10.93 2.44 0.51
N LEU A 119 11.13 3.76 0.41
CA LEU A 119 11.90 4.55 1.39
C LEU A 119 11.26 4.56 2.78
N LEU A 120 9.93 4.51 2.85
CA LEU A 120 9.18 4.53 4.10
C LEU A 120 8.92 3.13 4.68
N GLU A 121 9.44 2.07 4.04
CA GLU A 121 9.18 0.67 4.38
C GLU A 121 7.67 0.38 4.53
N ALA A 122 6.85 1.09 3.75
CA ALA A 122 5.41 0.99 3.84
C ALA A 122 4.94 -0.36 3.27
N THR A 123 4.15 -1.10 4.04
CA THR A 123 3.63 -2.40 3.59
C THR A 123 2.63 -2.21 2.45
N LEU A 124 2.96 -2.73 1.28
CA LEU A 124 2.06 -2.76 0.13
C LEU A 124 1.04 -3.89 0.30
N THR A 125 -0.16 -3.54 0.75
CA THR A 125 -1.29 -4.47 0.86
C THR A 125 -2.10 -4.50 -0.44
N LEU A 126 -2.98 -5.50 -0.60
CA LEU A 126 -3.86 -5.57 -1.77
C LEU A 126 -4.72 -4.29 -1.94
N PRO A 127 -5.34 -3.72 -0.87
CA PRO A 127 -5.93 -2.39 -0.97
C PRO A 127 -4.92 -1.29 -1.31
N GLY A 128 -3.69 -1.35 -0.81
CA GLY A 128 -2.62 -0.43 -1.20
C GLY A 128 -2.42 -0.36 -2.72
N ILE A 129 -2.42 -1.51 -3.41
CA ILE A 129 -2.34 -1.57 -4.89
C ILE A 129 -3.53 -0.85 -5.53
N ALA A 130 -4.75 -1.01 -5.00
CA ALA A 130 -5.92 -0.26 -5.46
C ALA A 130 -5.76 1.26 -5.24
N GLY A 131 -5.07 1.66 -4.16
CA GLY A 131 -4.69 3.06 -3.92
C GLY A 131 -3.75 3.63 -4.98
N ILE A 132 -2.81 2.82 -5.49
CA ILE A 132 -1.96 3.22 -6.62
C ILE A 132 -2.81 3.43 -7.87
N ALA A 133 -3.71 2.49 -8.21
CA ALA A 133 -4.59 2.61 -9.37
C ALA A 133 -5.52 3.84 -9.28
N LEU A 134 -6.06 4.14 -8.09
CA LEU A 134 -6.85 5.35 -7.85
C LEU A 134 -6.00 6.62 -8.04
N THR A 135 -4.78 6.62 -7.51
CA THR A 135 -3.85 7.74 -7.65
C THR A 135 -3.49 8.01 -9.11
N VAL A 136 -3.30 6.97 -9.92
CA VAL A 136 -3.04 7.10 -11.37
C VAL A 136 -4.17 7.88 -12.04
N GLY A 137 -5.43 7.59 -11.71
CA GLY A 137 -6.58 8.35 -12.22
C GLY A 137 -6.57 9.82 -11.77
N MET A 138 -6.32 10.06 -10.48
CA MET A 138 -6.27 11.42 -9.93
C MET A 138 -5.10 12.26 -10.48
N ALA A 139 -3.95 11.64 -10.74
CA ALA A 139 -2.79 12.31 -11.33
C ALA A 139 -3.08 12.80 -12.76
N VAL A 140 -3.93 12.08 -13.47
CA VAL A 140 -4.34 12.44 -14.82
C VAL A 140 -5.37 13.55 -14.82
N ASP A 141 -6.36 13.48 -13.92
CA ASP A 141 -7.34 14.55 -13.72
C ASP A 141 -6.64 15.90 -13.45
N ALA A 142 -5.63 15.92 -12.58
CA ALA A 142 -4.85 17.13 -12.31
C ALA A 142 -4.12 17.68 -13.54
N ASN A 143 -3.49 16.81 -14.34
CA ASN A 143 -2.79 17.22 -15.56
C ASN A 143 -3.77 17.74 -16.63
N VAL A 144 -4.90 17.06 -16.82
CA VAL A 144 -5.95 17.44 -17.75
C VAL A 144 -6.55 18.80 -17.38
N LEU A 145 -6.85 19.02 -16.10
CA LEU A 145 -7.40 20.28 -15.61
C LEU A 145 -6.45 21.46 -15.89
N ILE A 146 -5.13 21.26 -15.72
CA ILE A 146 -4.12 22.28 -16.06
C ILE A 146 -4.20 22.61 -17.54
N PHE A 147 -4.21 21.61 -18.43
CA PHE A 147 -4.26 21.85 -19.87
C PHE A 147 -5.53 22.56 -20.31
N GLU A 148 -6.68 22.13 -19.82
CA GLU A 148 -7.96 22.77 -20.12
C GLU A 148 -7.96 24.22 -19.63
N ARG A 149 -7.46 24.48 -18.42
CA ARG A 149 -7.40 25.85 -17.91
C ARG A 149 -6.48 26.73 -18.75
N ILE A 150 -5.31 26.25 -19.16
CA ILE A 150 -4.43 26.99 -20.08
C ILE A 150 -5.15 27.28 -21.41
N ARG A 151 -5.87 26.29 -21.95
CA ARG A 151 -6.62 26.42 -23.20
C ARG A 151 -7.76 27.42 -23.10
N GLU A 152 -8.46 27.48 -21.97
CA GLU A 152 -9.47 28.50 -21.67
C GLU A 152 -8.85 29.90 -21.66
N GLU A 153 -7.72 30.08 -20.99
CA GLU A 153 -7.03 31.37 -20.93
C GLU A 153 -6.53 31.82 -22.33
N ILE A 154 -6.07 30.89 -23.17
CA ILE A 154 -5.72 31.18 -24.59
C ILE A 154 -6.97 31.60 -25.38
N LYS A 155 -8.08 30.86 -25.26
CA LYS A 155 -9.35 31.18 -25.93
C LYS A 155 -9.91 32.54 -25.53
N SER A 156 -9.61 33.00 -24.31
CA SER A 156 -9.96 34.35 -23.84
C SER A 156 -9.15 35.48 -24.49
N GLY A 157 -8.22 35.15 -25.40
CA GLY A 157 -7.44 36.12 -26.18
C GLY A 157 -6.11 36.50 -25.53
N LYS A 158 -5.68 35.81 -24.47
CA LYS A 158 -4.41 36.10 -23.80
C LYS A 158 -3.23 35.55 -24.61
N ARG A 159 -2.07 36.23 -24.52
CA ARG A 159 -0.81 35.70 -25.05
C ARG A 159 -0.49 34.38 -24.35
N VAL A 160 0.07 33.43 -25.11
CA VAL A 160 0.33 32.04 -24.66
C VAL A 160 1.13 31.99 -23.35
N GLU A 161 2.18 32.80 -23.22
CA GLU A 161 3.00 32.89 -22.00
C GLU A 161 2.17 33.24 -20.76
N ARG A 162 1.29 34.26 -20.88
CA ARG A 162 0.42 34.71 -19.79
C ARG A 162 -0.71 33.72 -19.51
N ALA A 163 -1.22 33.05 -20.55
CA ALA A 163 -2.23 32.03 -20.42
C ALA A 163 -1.70 30.78 -19.67
N ILE A 164 -0.44 30.41 -19.88
CA ILE A 164 0.22 29.35 -19.12
C ILE A 164 0.34 29.75 -17.64
N GLU A 165 0.83 30.96 -17.35
CA GLU A 165 0.99 31.45 -15.97
C GLU A 165 -0.33 31.52 -15.21
N GLU A 166 -1.36 32.15 -15.79
CA GLU A 166 -2.68 32.28 -15.17
C GLU A 166 -3.42 30.94 -15.14
N GLY A 167 -3.24 30.10 -16.17
CA GLY A 167 -3.80 28.75 -16.24
C GLY A 167 -3.29 27.86 -15.10
N PHE A 168 -1.98 27.80 -14.90
CA PHE A 168 -1.37 27.09 -13.76
C PHE A 168 -1.84 27.66 -12.43
N LYS A 169 -1.81 28.98 -12.26
CA LYS A 169 -2.20 29.63 -11.00
C LYS A 169 -3.64 29.30 -10.60
N ASN A 170 -4.56 29.25 -11.56
CA ASN A 170 -5.96 28.91 -11.32
C ASN A 170 -6.15 27.41 -11.11
N ALA A 171 -5.53 26.58 -11.93
CA ALA A 171 -5.62 25.11 -11.81
C ALA A 171 -5.05 24.61 -10.47
N ILE A 172 -3.91 25.14 -10.02
CA ILE A 172 -3.28 24.74 -8.75
C ILE A 172 -4.22 24.93 -7.56
N LYS A 173 -5.01 26.02 -7.53
CA LYS A 173 -5.97 26.24 -6.44
C LYS A 173 -7.04 25.15 -6.40
N THR A 174 -7.62 24.82 -7.56
CA THR A 174 -8.65 23.78 -7.67
C THR A 174 -8.09 22.39 -7.34
N ILE A 175 -6.87 22.08 -7.80
CA ILE A 175 -6.17 20.83 -7.50
C ILE A 175 -5.90 20.72 -6.00
N LEU A 176 -5.44 21.80 -5.38
CA LEU A 176 -5.14 21.84 -3.95
C LEU A 176 -6.40 21.61 -3.12
N ASP A 177 -7.50 22.30 -3.42
CA ASP A 177 -8.77 22.13 -2.69
C ASP A 177 -9.31 20.69 -2.80
N SER A 178 -9.35 20.12 -4.01
CA SER A 178 -9.80 18.73 -4.23
C SER A 178 -8.93 17.72 -3.47
N ASN A 179 -7.60 17.88 -3.54
CA ASN A 179 -6.68 16.93 -2.91
C ASN A 179 -6.61 17.07 -1.39
N ILE A 180 -6.79 18.27 -0.82
CA ILE A 180 -6.85 18.46 0.63
C ILE A 180 -8.02 17.68 1.23
N THR A 181 -9.21 17.74 0.62
CA THR A 181 -10.37 16.99 1.13
C THR A 181 -10.12 15.48 1.13
N THR A 182 -9.45 14.98 0.08
CA THR A 182 -9.08 13.56 -0.04
C THR A 182 -8.00 13.17 0.98
N LEU A 183 -7.02 14.05 1.24
CA LEU A 183 -6.02 13.85 2.29
C LEU A 183 -6.64 13.82 3.69
N ILE A 184 -7.66 14.64 3.95
CA ILE A 184 -8.39 14.59 5.23
C ILE A 184 -9.07 13.22 5.37
N ALA A 185 -9.75 12.73 4.32
CA ALA A 185 -10.35 11.40 4.33
C ALA A 185 -9.31 10.29 4.53
N ALA A 186 -8.15 10.39 3.87
CA ALA A 186 -7.04 9.45 4.06
C ALA A 186 -6.50 9.48 5.50
N GLY A 187 -6.39 10.66 6.12
CA GLY A 187 -6.00 10.81 7.52
C GLY A 187 -6.99 10.12 8.47
N ILE A 188 -8.29 10.28 8.24
CA ILE A 188 -9.33 9.59 9.02
C ILE A 188 -9.22 8.07 8.84
N MET A 189 -9.06 7.59 7.60
CA MET A 189 -8.85 6.17 7.30
C MET A 189 -7.57 5.62 7.96
N PHE A 190 -6.51 6.42 8.11
CA PHE A 190 -5.29 6.00 8.77
C PHE A 190 -5.43 5.85 10.29
N ILE A 191 -6.23 6.73 10.92
CA ILE A 191 -6.44 6.70 12.38
C ILE A 191 -7.45 5.62 12.77
N ILE A 192 -8.56 5.53 12.03
CA ILE A 192 -9.69 4.65 12.37
C ILE A 192 -9.58 3.28 11.68
N GLY A 193 -8.95 3.23 10.50
CA GLY A 193 -8.85 2.00 9.71
C GLY A 193 -7.90 0.97 10.31
N SER A 194 -8.28 -0.31 10.20
CA SER A 194 -7.46 -1.44 10.64
C SER A 194 -6.75 -2.10 9.46
N GLY A 195 -5.56 -2.66 9.73
CA GLY A 195 -4.77 -3.50 8.82
C GLY A 195 -4.70 -2.99 7.39
N ALA A 196 -5.56 -3.54 6.52
CA ALA A 196 -5.57 -3.28 5.10
C ALA A 196 -6.05 -1.86 4.71
N ILE A 197 -7.01 -1.28 5.44
CA ILE A 197 -7.50 0.10 5.19
C ILE A 197 -6.40 1.12 5.51
N ARG A 198 -5.59 0.83 6.54
CA ARG A 198 -4.45 1.66 6.93
C ARG A 198 -3.36 1.66 5.86
N GLY A 199 -3.10 0.52 5.23
CA GLY A 199 -2.18 0.43 4.09
C GLY A 199 -2.69 1.21 2.86
N PHE A 200 -3.99 1.15 2.58
CA PHE A 200 -4.63 1.94 1.53
C PHE A 200 -4.48 3.45 1.78
N SER A 201 -4.73 3.92 3.00
CA SER A 201 -4.65 5.35 3.31
C SER A 201 -3.24 5.92 3.23
N VAL A 202 -2.21 5.15 3.60
CA VAL A 202 -0.80 5.53 3.41
C VAL A 202 -0.50 5.69 1.93
N THR A 203 -0.87 4.68 1.13
CA THR A 203 -0.60 4.68 -0.31
C THR A 203 -1.33 5.83 -1.02
N LEU A 204 -2.59 6.08 -0.66
CA LEU A 204 -3.39 7.20 -1.17
C LEU A 204 -2.78 8.56 -0.79
N SER A 205 -2.34 8.73 0.46
CA SER A 205 -1.75 9.99 0.92
C SER A 205 -0.45 10.32 0.18
N ILE A 206 0.45 9.34 0.08
CA ILE A 206 1.69 9.47 -0.70
C ILE A 206 1.36 9.76 -2.16
N GLY A 207 0.39 9.04 -2.71
CA GLY A 207 -0.07 9.21 -4.08
C GLY A 207 -0.53 10.61 -4.40
N ILE A 208 -1.35 11.20 -3.54
CA ILE A 208 -1.86 12.57 -3.69
C ILE A 208 -0.71 13.58 -3.61
N LEU A 209 0.18 13.44 -2.64
CA LEU A 209 1.32 14.36 -2.48
C LEU A 209 2.28 14.29 -3.68
N CYS A 210 2.56 13.09 -4.18
CA CYS A 210 3.39 12.90 -5.38
C CYS A 210 2.71 13.48 -6.61
N SER A 211 1.42 13.22 -6.78
CA SER A 211 0.61 13.71 -7.89
C SER A 211 0.61 15.24 -7.94
N MET A 212 0.36 15.90 -6.80
CA MET A 212 0.40 17.35 -6.71
C MET A 212 1.79 17.91 -7.03
N PHE A 213 2.84 17.30 -6.51
CA PHE A 213 4.22 17.69 -6.83
C PHE A 213 4.52 17.53 -8.32
N SER A 214 4.15 16.39 -8.90
CA SER A 214 4.35 16.10 -10.32
C SER A 214 3.59 17.09 -11.21
N ALA A 215 2.34 17.40 -10.88
CA ALA A 215 1.52 18.35 -11.64
C ALA A 215 2.09 19.78 -11.60
N ILE A 216 2.64 20.20 -10.45
CA ILE A 216 3.20 21.56 -10.30
C ILE A 216 4.59 21.68 -10.93
N THR A 217 5.44 20.67 -10.76
CA THR A 217 6.86 20.73 -11.15
C THR A 217 7.11 20.05 -12.48
N VAL A 218 6.77 18.77 -12.61
CA VAL A 218 7.09 17.96 -13.80
C VAL A 218 6.28 18.44 -15.00
N THR A 219 4.96 18.61 -14.85
CA THR A 219 4.09 19.04 -15.95
C THR A 219 4.44 20.46 -16.41
N LYS A 220 4.75 21.38 -15.48
CA LYS A 220 5.20 22.73 -15.83
C LYS A 220 6.53 22.71 -16.60
N LEU A 221 7.51 21.95 -16.11
CA LEU A 221 8.81 21.80 -16.78
C LEU A 221 8.66 21.20 -18.19
N LEU A 222 7.81 20.19 -18.35
CA LEU A 222 7.57 19.56 -19.65
C LEU A 222 6.92 20.52 -20.64
N ILE A 223 5.97 21.35 -20.21
CA ILE A 223 5.36 22.37 -21.08
C ILE A 223 6.40 23.42 -21.48
N GLU A 224 7.21 23.91 -20.54
CA GLU A 224 8.23 24.94 -20.80
C GLU A 224 9.36 24.44 -21.72
N LEU A 225 9.78 23.18 -21.58
CA LEU A 225 10.89 22.61 -22.37
C LEU A 225 10.45 22.09 -23.74
N CYS A 226 9.29 21.42 -23.81
CA CYS A 226 8.93 20.64 -25.00
C CYS A 226 7.92 21.33 -25.91
N MET A 227 7.29 22.43 -25.48
CA MET A 227 6.15 22.99 -26.19
C MET A 227 6.41 24.40 -26.70
N ASN A 228 6.39 24.54 -28.03
CA ASN A 228 6.42 25.85 -28.66
C ASN A 228 5.04 26.54 -28.52
N PRO A 229 4.98 27.87 -28.33
CA PRO A 229 3.73 28.60 -28.11
C PRO A 229 2.66 28.37 -29.20
N LYS A 230 3.09 28.08 -30.43
CA LYS A 230 2.20 27.81 -31.57
C LYS A 230 1.50 26.44 -31.47
N GLU A 231 2.13 25.44 -30.85
CA GLU A 231 1.56 24.10 -30.73
C GLU A 231 0.47 24.02 -29.66
N LEU A 232 0.50 24.90 -28.65
CA LEU A 232 -0.58 25.03 -27.65
C LEU A 232 -1.91 25.49 -28.25
N VAL A 233 -1.86 26.28 -29.32
CA VAL A 233 -3.04 26.84 -29.99
C VAL A 233 -3.66 25.83 -30.98
N LEU A 234 -2.86 24.86 -31.45
CA LEU A 234 -3.22 23.89 -32.49
C LEU A 234 -3.74 22.54 -31.92
N CYS A 235 -3.59 22.29 -30.62
CA CYS A 235 -4.12 21.11 -29.92
C CYS A 235 -5.51 21.40 -29.33
#